data_AF-A0A2X1JZ75-F1
#
_entry.id   AF-A0A2X1JZ75-F1
#
_cell.length_a   1.000
_cell.length_b   1.000
_cell.length_c   1.000
_cell.angle_alpha   90.00
_cell.angle_beta   90.00
_cell.angle_gamma   90.00
#
_symmetry.space_group_name_H-M   'P 1'
#
loop_
_entity.id
_entity.type
_entity.pdbx_description
1 polymer ?
#
loop_
_entity_poly.entity_id
_entity_poly.type
_entity_poly.pdbx_seq_one_letter_code
_entity_poly.pdbx_strand_id
1 'polypeptide(L)' 'MTVMTLNLVEKQPAAMRRIIGKHLAVPRWQDTCDYYNQMMERERLTVCFHAQLKQRHATMRF' A
#
# COMPACT_ATOMS: atom_id res chain seq x y z
N MET A 1 -17.41 -5.44 -6.45
CA MET A 1 -16.12 -5.21 -7.15
C MET A 1 -15.30 -6.49 -7.11
N THR A 2 -14.78 -6.94 -8.25
CA THR A 2 -13.82 -8.07 -8.28
C THR A 2 -12.48 -7.58 -7.76
N VAL A 3 -12.03 -8.11 -6.62
CA VAL A 3 -10.74 -7.72 -6.02
C VAL A 3 -9.61 -8.35 -6.84
N MET A 4 -8.78 -7.52 -7.46
CA MET A 4 -7.53 -8.00 -8.04
C MET A 4 -6.55 -8.30 -6.90
N THR A 5 -6.26 -9.58 -6.64
CA THR A 5 -5.27 -10.02 -5.64
C THR A 5 -3.93 -10.35 -6.30
N LEU A 6 -2.84 -10.37 -5.53
CA LEU A 6 -1.52 -10.76 -6.05
C LEU A 6 -1.57 -12.14 -6.74
N ASN A 7 -2.23 -13.12 -6.10
CA ASN A 7 -2.40 -14.47 -6.64
C ASN A 7 -3.10 -14.50 -8.01
N LEU A 8 -4.05 -13.59 -8.25
CA LEU A 8 -4.71 -13.49 -9.55
C LEU A 8 -3.80 -12.86 -10.60
N VAL A 9 -2.98 -11.89 -10.22
CA VAL A 9 -2.01 -11.24 -11.10
C VAL A 9 -0.90 -12.21 -11.48
N GLU A 10 -0.37 -13.00 -10.55
CA GLU A 10 0.70 -13.98 -10.80
C GLU A 10 0.33 -15.05 -11.83
N LYS A 11 -0.96 -15.41 -11.89
CA LYS A 11 -1.49 -16.35 -12.89
C LYS A 11 -1.62 -15.76 -14.30
N GLN A 12 -1.39 -14.46 -14.48
CA GLN A 12 -1.48 -13.80 -15.78
C GLN A 12 -0.18 -13.91 -16.59
N PRO A 13 -0.26 -13.86 -17.94
CA PRO A 13 0.92 -13.76 -18.79
C PRO A 13 1.82 -12.58 -18.40
N ALA A 14 3.13 -12.70 -18.61
CA ALA A 14 4.11 -11.69 -18.19
C ALA A 14 3.80 -10.26 -18.70
N ALA A 15 3.37 -10.14 -19.97
CA ALA A 15 2.95 -8.86 -20.54
C ALA A 15 1.74 -8.25 -19.81
N MET A 16 0.77 -9.09 -19.44
CA MET A 16 -0.43 -8.68 -18.73
C MET A 16 -0.12 -8.29 -17.28
N ARG A 17 0.77 -9.02 -16.59
CA ARG A 17 1.26 -8.64 -15.25
C ARG A 17 1.84 -7.24 -15.22
N ARG A 18 2.63 -6.87 -16.23
CA ARG A 18 3.21 -5.52 -16.36
C ARG A 18 2.13 -4.45 -16.52
N ILE A 19 1.13 -4.70 -17.36
CA ILE A 19 0.02 -3.76 -17.58
C ILE A 19 -0.81 -3.61 -16.30
N ILE A 20 -1.19 -4.72 -15.68
CA ILE A 20 -1.94 -4.73 -14.42
C ILE A 20 -1.16 -3.99 -13.33
N GLY A 21 0.13 -4.27 -13.17
CA GLY A 21 0.99 -3.57 -12.22
C GLY A 21 1.00 -2.07 -12.46
N LYS A 22 1.16 -1.62 -13.72
CA LYS A 22 1.15 -0.21 -14.08
C LYS A 22 -0.16 0.49 -13.70
N HIS A 23 -1.31 -0.14 -13.93
CA HIS A 23 -2.62 0.46 -13.66
C HIS A 23 -3.07 0.34 -12.20
N LEU A 24 -2.62 -0.67 -11.47
CA LEU A 24 -2.98 -0.87 -10.06
C LEU A 24 -2.03 -0.21 -9.08
N ALA A 25 -0.76 0.03 -9.44
CA ALA A 25 0.24 0.55 -8.51
C ALA A 25 -0.15 1.91 -7.95
N VAL A 26 -0.54 2.86 -8.80
CA VAL A 26 -0.88 4.23 -8.37
C VAL A 26 -2.13 4.26 -7.49
N PRO A 27 -3.28 3.67 -7.89
CA PRO A 27 -4.46 3.64 -7.03
C PRO A 27 -4.21 2.95 -5.70
N ARG A 28 -3.51 1.80 -5.68
CA ARG A 28 -3.20 1.09 -4.43
C ARG A 28 -2.27 1.87 -3.51
N TRP A 29 -1.30 2.57 -4.07
CA TRP A 29 -0.44 3.46 -3.30
C TRP A 29 -1.29 4.56 -2.65
N GLN A 30 -2.17 5.21 -3.43
CA GLN A 30 -3.06 6.24 -2.91
C GLN A 30 -3.97 5.71 -1.80
N ASP A 31 -4.62 4.56 -2.01
CA ASP A 31 -5.48 3.94 -1.00
C ASP A 31 -4.71 3.63 0.30
N THR A 32 -3.44 3.20 0.17
CA THR A 32 -2.57 2.93 1.32
C THR A 32 -2.20 4.22 2.05
N CYS A 33 -1.88 5.29 1.32
CA CYS A 33 -1.61 6.61 1.87
C CYS A 33 -2.84 7.16 2.60
N ASP A 34 -4.01 7.07 1.99
CA ASP A 34 -5.27 7.54 2.55
C ASP A 34 -5.60 6.80 3.85
N TYR A 35 -5.47 5.47 3.83
CA TYR A 35 -5.64 4.64 5.03
C TYR A 35 -4.65 5.03 6.15
N TYR A 36 -3.37 5.19 5.81
CA TYR A 36 -2.36 5.61 6.77
C TYR A 36 -2.63 7.02 7.33
N ASN A 37 -3.07 7.96 6.49
CA ASN A 37 -3.35 9.34 6.87
C ASN A 37 -4.58 9.47 7.78
N GLN A 38 -5.54 8.55 7.67
CA GLN A 38 -6.73 8.48 8.53
C GLN A 38 -6.42 7.92 9.93
N MET A 39 -5.30 7.22 10.10
CA MET A 39 -4.88 6.70 11.41
C MET A 39 -4.49 7.80 12.38
N MET A 40 -4.80 7.56 13.66
CA MET A 40 -4.24 8.36 14.75
C MET A 40 -2.72 8.21 14.79
N GLU A 41 -2.03 9.23 15.30
CA GLU A 41 -0.57 9.19 15.44
C GLU A 41 -0.08 8.00 16.26
N ARG A 42 -0.83 7.62 17.31
CA ARG A 42 -0.54 6.43 18.13
C ARG A 42 -0.54 5.13 17.31
N GLU A 43 -1.49 4.98 16.39
CA GLU A 43 -1.60 3.80 15.52
C GLU A 43 -0.45 3.79 14.50
N ARG A 44 -0.13 4.96 13.93
CA ARG A 44 1.03 5.14 13.03
C ARG A 44 2.36 4.82 13.73
N LEU A 45 2.50 5.16 15.01
CA LEU A 45 3.67 4.78 15.82
C LEU A 45 3.80 3.26 15.96
N THR A 46 2.70 2.54 16.21
CA THR A 46 2.70 1.07 16.26
C THR A 46 3.10 0.47 14.92
N VAL A 47 2.56 0.97 13.79
CA VAL A 47 2.97 0.54 12.45
C VAL A 47 4.46 0.79 12.23
N CYS A 48 4.94 1.98 12.55
CA CYS A 48 6.35 2.34 12.42
C CYS A 48 7.26 1.44 13.28
N PHE A 49 6.84 1.09 14.50
CA PHE A 49 7.57 0.18 15.38
C PHE A 49 7.72 -1.22 14.75
N HIS A 50 6.62 -1.81 14.26
CA HIS A 50 6.66 -3.14 13.63
C HIS A 50 7.44 -3.14 12.31
N ALA A 51 7.46 -2.03 11.58
CA ALA A 51 8.24 -1.85 10.37
C ALA A 51 9.71 -1.45 10.62
N GLN A 52 10.15 -1.37 11.88
CA GLN A 52 11.51 -0.92 12.27
C GLN A 52 11.87 0.48 11.74
N LEU A 53 10.87 1.35 11.66
CA LEU A 53 10.98 2.73 11.23
C LEU A 53 11.21 3.69 12.41
N LYS A 54 11.86 4.82 12.15
CA LYS A 54 12.02 5.90 13.14
C LYS A 54 10.66 6.52 13.49
N GLN A 55 10.49 6.93 14.75
CA GLN A 55 9.25 7.57 15.23
C GLN A 55 8.81 8.79 14.41
N ARG A 56 9.76 9.56 13.88
CA ARG A 56 9.46 10.72 13.01
C ARG A 56 8.63 10.37 11.77
N HIS A 57 8.58 9.10 11.36
CA HIS A 57 7.78 8.68 10.21
C HIS A 57 6.29 8.54 10.58
N ALA A 58 5.95 8.41 11.87
CA ALA A 58 4.57 8.36 12.35
C ALA A 58 3.86 9.73 12.25
N THR A 59 4.62 10.83 12.22
CA THR A 59 4.08 12.17 12.04
C THR A 59 3.96 12.58 10.57
N MET A 60 4.62 11.86 9.65
CA MET A 60 4.53 12.13 8.22
C MET A 60 3.13 11.81 7.69
N ARG A 61 2.68 12.62 6.73
CA ARG A 61 1.49 12.38 5.91
C ARG A 61 1.90 12.39 4.45
N PHE A 62 1.24 11.57 3.66
CA PHE A 62 1.55 11.34 2.24
C PHE A 62 0.46 11.91 1.34
#